data_AF-A0AAD6WP31-F1
#
_entry.id   AF-A0AAD6WP31-F1
#
_cell.length_a   1.000
_cell.length_b   1.000
_cell.length_c   1.000
_cell.angle_alpha   90.00
_cell.angle_beta   90.00
_cell.angle_gamma   90.00
#
_symmetry.space_group_name_H-M   'P 1'
#
loop_
_entity.id
_entity.type
_entity.pdbx_description
1 polymer ?
#
loop_
_entity_poly.entity_id
_entity_poly.type
_entity_poly.pdbx_seq_one_letter_code
_entity_poly.pdbx_strand_id
1 'polypeptide(L)' 'LTQAVAYAGIKARREPVTRKATENNIKQITDAAQQTFSLYPTPAEIWKSIRHKDFSCQVKKFLWKSVHGA' A
#
# COMPACT_ATOMS: atom_id res chain seq x y z
N LEU A 1 -3.80 23.21 28.27
CA LEU A 1 -3.68 22.52 26.96
C LEU A 1 -2.21 22.36 26.64
N THR A 2 -1.71 21.13 26.51
CA THR A 2 -0.30 20.91 26.13
C THR A 2 -0.19 20.74 24.62
N GLN A 3 0.97 21.09 24.06
CA GLN A 3 1.24 20.92 22.63
C GLN A 3 1.05 19.46 22.18
N ALA A 4 1.37 18.49 23.05
CA ALA A 4 1.17 17.07 22.78
C ALA A 4 -0.31 16.69 22.57
N VAL A 5 -1.22 17.21 23.41
CA VAL A 5 -2.67 16.97 23.30
C VAL A 5 -3.24 17.65 22.06
N ALA A 6 -2.79 18.88 21.77
CA ALA A 6 -3.18 19.59 20.55
C ALA A 6 -2.72 18.85 19.29
N TYR A 7 -1.49 18.35 19.27
CA TYR A 7 -0.94 17.60 18.14
C TYR A 7 -1.65 16.25 17.93
N ALA A 8 -1.96 15.53 19.02
CA ALA A 8 -2.76 14.30 18.95
C ALA A 8 -4.15 14.55 18.36
N GLY A 9 -4.82 15.63 18.78
CA GLY A 9 -6.12 16.04 18.25
C GLY A 9 -6.09 16.41 16.77
N ILE A 10 -5.07 17.14 16.32
CA ILE A 10 -4.86 17.49 14.90
C ILE A 10 -4.59 16.24 14.06
N LYS A 11 -3.76 15.32 14.57
CA LYS A 11 -3.43 14.07 13.89
C LYS A 11 -4.65 13.15 13.77
N ALA A 12 -5.49 13.07 14.80
CA ALA A 12 -6.72 12.28 14.79
C ALA A 12 -7.80 12.84 13.84
N ARG A 13 -7.79 14.16 13.59
CA ARG A 13 -8.71 14.83 12.65
C ARG A 13 -8.22 14.86 11.21
N ARG A 14 -6.95 14.52 10.95
CA ARG A 14 -6.45 14.33 9.60
C ARG A 14 -6.94 12.98 9.09
N GLU A 15 -7.89 13.00 8.18
CA GLU A 15 -8.15 11.82 7.37
C GLU A 15 -6.83 11.38 6.71
N PRO A 16 -6.47 10.09 6.77
CA PRO A 16 -5.30 9.61 6.06
C PRO A 16 -5.51 9.94 4.59
N VAL A 17 -4.63 10.78 4.03
CA VAL A 17 -4.69 11.16 2.63
C VAL A 17 -4.57 9.90 1.80
N THR A 18 -5.69 9.42 1.25
CA THR A 18 -5.72 8.27 0.36
C THR A 18 -4.97 8.66 -0.91
N ARG A 19 -3.83 8.03 -1.13
CA ARG A 19 -3.01 8.27 -2.32
C ARG A 19 -3.71 7.60 -3.50
N LYS A 20 -4.45 8.39 -4.28
CA LYS A 20 -5.14 7.93 -5.50
C LYS A 20 -4.25 7.08 -6.42
N ALA A 21 -2.96 7.44 -6.53
CA ALA A 21 -1.99 6.66 -7.31
C ALA A 21 -1.81 5.22 -6.78
N THR A 22 -1.69 5.06 -5.46
CA THR A 22 -1.57 3.73 -4.83
C THR A 22 -2.84 2.90 -5.05
N GLU A 23 -4.02 3.51 -4.94
CA GLU A 23 -5.30 2.82 -5.20
C GLU A 23 -5.40 2.35 -6.66
N ASN A 24 -5.03 3.23 -7.60
CA ASN A 24 -5.01 2.89 -9.03
C ASN A 24 -4.04 1.75 -9.31
N ASN A 25 -2.84 1.78 -8.74
CA ASN A 25 -1.85 0.73 -8.91
C ASN A 25 -2.34 -0.61 -8.35
N ILE A 26 -2.97 -0.61 -7.16
CA ILE A 26 -3.58 -1.81 -6.57
C ILE A 26 -4.69 -2.37 -7.48
N LYS A 27 -5.54 -1.50 -8.03
CA LYS A 27 -6.59 -1.91 -8.98
C LYS A 27 -5.98 -2.56 -10.23
N GLN A 28 -4.96 -1.94 -10.82
CA GLN A 28 -4.26 -2.49 -11.98
C GLN A 28 -3.63 -3.86 -11.70
N ILE A 29 -2.99 -4.03 -10.53
CA ILE A 29 -2.43 -5.32 -10.11
C ILE A 29 -3.53 -6.37 -9.98
N THR A 30 -4.67 -6.00 -9.39
CA THR A 30 -5.83 -6.90 -9.22
C THR A 30 -6.39 -7.33 -10.57
N ASP A 31 -6.63 -6.38 -11.48
CA ASP A 31 -7.14 -6.62 -12.83
C ASP A 31 -6.17 -7.54 -13.62
N ALA A 32 -4.86 -7.29 -13.53
CA ALA A 32 -3.85 -8.11 -14.19
C ALA A 32 -3.76 -9.53 -13.60
N ALA A 33 -3.86 -9.66 -12.28
CA ALA A 33 -3.87 -10.96 -11.60
C ALA A 33 -5.10 -11.79 -11.97
N GLN A 34 -6.25 -11.14 -12.13
CA GLN A 34 -7.48 -11.79 -12.59
C GLN A 34 -7.33 -12.27 -14.03
N GLN A 35 -6.83 -11.41 -14.93
CA GLN A 35 -6.68 -11.76 -16.36
C GLN A 35 -5.66 -12.87 -16.59
N THR A 36 -4.57 -12.87 -15.83
CA THR A 36 -3.43 -13.79 -16.05
C THR A 36 -3.58 -15.09 -15.28
N PHE A 37 -4.07 -15.03 -14.05
CA PHE A 37 -4.06 -16.15 -13.11
C PHE A 37 -5.47 -16.54 -12.62
N SER A 38 -6.52 -15.82 -13.04
CA SER A 38 -7.89 -15.97 -12.50
C SER A 38 -7.96 -15.78 -10.98
N LEU A 39 -7.05 -14.98 -10.42
CA LEU A 39 -6.99 -14.67 -8.99
C LEU A 39 -7.53 -13.26 -8.72
N TYR A 40 -8.23 -13.09 -7.61
CA TYR A 40 -8.73 -11.78 -7.16
C TYR A 40 -8.15 -11.41 -5.79
N PRO A 41 -6.85 -11.06 -5.73
CA PRO A 41 -6.18 -10.78 -4.47
C PRO A 41 -6.69 -9.48 -3.86
N THR A 42 -6.89 -9.49 -2.55
CA THR A 42 -7.18 -8.28 -1.77
C THR A 42 -5.95 -7.36 -1.70
N PRO A 43 -6.14 -6.05 -1.44
CA PRO A 43 -5.02 -5.14 -1.21
C PRO A 43 -4.03 -5.63 -0.14
N ALA A 44 -4.54 -6.24 0.94
CA ALA A 44 -3.73 -6.79 2.01
C ALA A 44 -2.86 -7.97 1.54
N GLU A 45 -3.40 -8.84 0.69
CA GLU A 45 -2.65 -9.96 0.10
C GLU A 45 -1.56 -9.47 -0.86
N ILE A 46 -1.83 -8.43 -1.65
CA ILE A 46 -0.82 -7.78 -2.50
C ILE A 46 0.33 -7.23 -1.64
N TRP A 47 0.02 -6.50 -0.56
CA TRP A 47 1.08 -5.98 0.32
C TRP A 47 1.84 -7.08 1.06
N LYS A 48 1.17 -8.19 1.40
CA LYS A 48 1.78 -9.36 2.02
C LYS A 48 2.72 -10.08 1.05
N SER A 49 2.31 -10.26 -0.21
CA SER A 49 3.09 -10.97 -1.23
C SER A 49 4.39 -10.24 -1.58
N ILE A 50 4.36 -8.90 -1.62
CA ILE A 50 5.57 -8.06 -1.81
C ILE A 50 6.63 -8.33 -0.73
N ARG A 51 6.23 -8.77 0.45
CA ARG A 51 7.12 -9.05 1.59
C ARG A 51 7.53 -10.52 1.68
N HIS A 52 7.32 -11.33 0.65
CA HIS A 52 7.65 -12.75 0.67
C HIS A 52 9.11 -13.02 1.09
N LYS A 53 9.34 -14.10 1.84
CA LYS A 53 10.66 -14.43 2.40
C LYS A 53 11.73 -14.62 1.32
N ASP A 54 11.34 -15.10 0.15
CA ASP A 54 12.24 -15.38 -0.97
C ASP A 54 12.71 -14.13 -1.71
N PHE A 55 12.11 -12.97 -1.46
CA PHE A 55 12.59 -11.71 -2.03
C PHE A 55 13.68 -11.09 -1.18
N SER A 56 14.76 -10.67 -1.84
CA SER A 56 15.81 -9.86 -1.20
C SER A 56 15.22 -8.54 -0.70
N CYS A 57 15.89 -7.90 0.28
CA CYS A 57 15.47 -6.60 0.80
C CYS A 57 15.36 -5.53 -0.30
N GLN A 58 16.25 -5.57 -1.30
CA GLN A 58 16.24 -4.66 -2.44
C GLN A 58 15.00 -4.86 -3.32
N VAL A 59 14.65 -6.12 -3.62
CA VAL A 59 13.45 -6.46 -4.41
C VAL A 59 12.18 -6.04 -3.68
N LYS A 60 12.09 -6.32 -2.37
CA LYS A 60 10.97 -5.87 -1.53
C LYS A 60 10.77 -4.35 -1.59
N LYS A 61 11.87 -3.58 -1.51
CA LYS A 61 11.84 -2.11 -1.62
C LYS A 61 11.40 -1.65 -3.00
N PHE A 62 11.92 -2.28 -4.05
CA PHE A 62 11.53 -1.98 -5.43
C PHE A 62 10.02 -2.19 -5.62
N LEU A 63 9.53 -3.39 -5.31
CA LEU A 63 8.11 -3.74 -5.42
C LEU A 63 7.23 -2.80 -4.59
N TRP A 64 7.62 -2.48 -3.36
CA TRP A 64 6.89 -1.53 -2.54
C TRP A 64 6.78 -0.16 -3.20
N LYS A 65 7.87 0.38 -3.76
CA LYS A 65 7.86 1.66 -4.49
C LYS A 65 6.99 1.61 -5.73
N SER A 66 7.06 0.53 -6.50
CA SER A 66 6.26 0.33 -7.71
C SER A 66 4.76 0.37 -7.39
N VAL A 67 4.31 -0.30 -6.32
CA VAL A 67 2.90 -0.26 -5.92
C VAL A 67 2.55 1.09 -5.30
N HIS A 68 3.45 1.67 -4.50
CA HIS A 68 3.17 2.93 -3.81
C HIS A 68 3.15 4.14 -4.74
N GLY A 69 3.85 4.10 -5.88
CA GLY A 69 4.01 5.24 -6.79
C GLY A 69 5.02 6.26 -6.26
N ALA A 70 6.19 5.78 -5.82
CA ALA A 70 7.26 6.59 -5.22
C ALA A 70 8.48 6.75 -6.15
#